data_AF-E4Y6A7-F1
#
_entry.id   AF-E4Y6A7-F1
#
_cell.length_a   1.000
_cell.length_b   1.000
_cell.length_c   1.000
_cell.angle_alpha   90.00
_cell.angle_beta   90.00
_cell.angle_gamma   90.00
#
_symmetry.space_group_name_H-M   'P 1'
#
loop_
_entity.id
_entity.type
_entity.pdbx_description
1 polymer ?
#
loop_
_entity_poly.entity_id
_entity_poly.type
_entity_poly.pdbx_seq_one_letter_code
_entity_poly.pdbx_strand_id
1 'polypeptide(L)'
;MASFEYEYIEDFVKNPRFRFKPESDPTFSTTSKKRNADDDEEISVFALDCEMVRTRKRQELARVSLVNEDEEVVVDMFVKPRSKVIDYQTKYSGITAQLLDGCNNDLGTATKTIRQFVKAKDVLVGHDILNDLKALRLNHSNCIDTSKIFPHTNLNVGDTPSLKSLASKYLKRQIQSASSGHDSVEDARTCIQLLNWRLEFERRISKGIYKNVEEAKEAVLLAAKIEPGLNLTNAAQFRRLLETLKVKLSWETNIYNWASERLVGHGSADFFNKERIFYQKIKST
;
A
#
# COMPACT_ATOMS: atom_id res chain seq x y z
N MET A 1 -15.52 5.35 10.60
CA MET A 1 -14.22 6.02 10.85
C MET A 1 -14.36 7.47 11.33
N ALA A 2 -13.34 8.05 11.99
CA ALA A 2 -13.36 9.47 12.36
C ALA A 2 -13.10 10.35 11.12
N SER A 3 -13.76 11.52 11.02
CA SER A 3 -13.64 12.45 9.87
C SER A 3 -12.19 12.84 9.50
N PHE A 4 -11.26 12.76 10.46
CA PHE A 4 -9.85 13.07 10.28
C PHE A 4 -9.04 11.95 9.58
N GLU A 5 -9.48 10.69 9.66
CA GLU A 5 -8.84 9.57 8.96
C GLU A 5 -9.07 9.64 7.45
N TYR A 6 -10.22 10.17 7.04
CA TYR A 6 -10.58 10.35 5.62
C TYR A 6 -9.74 11.40 4.90
N GLU A 7 -9.32 12.48 5.57
CA GLU A 7 -8.48 13.52 4.94
C GLU A 7 -7.19 12.92 4.37
N TYR A 8 -6.51 12.07 5.15
CA TYR A 8 -5.29 11.39 4.70
C TYR A 8 -5.56 10.30 3.65
N ILE A 9 -6.71 9.61 3.72
CA ILE A 9 -7.12 8.67 2.68
C ILE A 9 -7.30 9.40 1.35
N GLU A 10 -7.93 10.57 1.35
CA GLU A 10 -8.10 11.39 0.15
C GLU A 10 -6.76 11.81 -0.46
N ASP A 11 -5.76 12.14 0.37
CA ASP A 11 -4.41 12.47 -0.10
C ASP A 11 -3.80 11.31 -0.90
N PHE A 12 -3.94 10.07 -0.42
CA PHE A 12 -3.46 8.89 -1.16
C PHE A 12 -4.22 8.68 -2.48
N VAL A 13 -5.56 8.77 -2.45
CA VAL A 13 -6.42 8.51 -3.62
C VAL A 13 -6.29 9.61 -4.70
N LYS A 14 -6.13 10.87 -4.28
CA LYS A 14 -5.99 12.01 -5.21
C LYS A 14 -4.58 12.11 -5.77
N ASN A 15 -3.57 11.53 -5.13
CA ASN A 15 -2.18 11.59 -5.59
C ASN A 15 -2.00 10.84 -6.92
N PRO A 16 -1.59 11.53 -8.01
CA PRO A 16 -1.42 10.91 -9.32
C PRO A 16 -0.43 9.74 -9.37
N ARG A 17 0.52 9.69 -8.42
CA ARG A 17 1.51 8.60 -8.31
C ARG A 17 0.86 7.25 -7.98
N PHE A 18 -0.24 7.28 -7.23
CA PHE A 18 -0.94 6.08 -6.77
C PHE A 18 -2.15 5.76 -7.65
N ARG A 19 -2.51 6.64 -8.58
CA ARG A 19 -3.61 6.39 -9.52
C ARG A 19 -3.26 5.30 -10.52
N PHE A 20 -4.18 4.35 -10.63
CA PHE A 20 -4.14 3.32 -11.64
C PHE A 20 -4.75 3.84 -12.93
N LYS A 21 -4.13 3.49 -14.06
CA LYS A 21 -4.73 3.72 -15.37
C LYS A 21 -5.76 2.61 -15.61
N PRO A 22 -7.02 2.95 -15.93
CA PRO A 22 -8.00 1.95 -16.30
C PRO A 22 -7.53 1.13 -17.51
N GLU A 23 -7.84 -0.16 -17.50
CA GLU A 23 -7.61 -1.04 -18.64
C GLU A 23 -8.60 -0.72 -19.76
N SER A 24 -8.11 -0.66 -21.00
CA SER A 24 -8.92 -0.32 -22.19
C SER A 24 -9.66 -1.51 -22.79
N ASP A 25 -9.40 -2.73 -22.31
CA ASP A 25 -10.07 -3.94 -22.77
C ASP A 25 -11.57 -3.88 -22.38
N PRO A 26 -12.51 -3.99 -23.35
CA PRO A 26 -13.94 -3.83 -23.11
C PRO A 26 -14.55 -4.93 -22.22
N THR A 27 -13.81 -6.01 -21.97
CA THR A 27 -14.22 -7.04 -21.01
C THR A 27 -14.03 -6.63 -19.55
N PHE A 28 -13.31 -5.52 -19.29
CA PHE A 28 -13.22 -4.97 -17.96
C PHE A 28 -14.52 -4.28 -17.57
N SER A 29 -15.01 -4.63 -16.39
CA SER A 29 -16.13 -3.97 -15.75
C SER A 29 -15.62 -2.77 -14.96
N THR A 30 -16.28 -1.62 -15.07
CA THR A 30 -15.94 -0.44 -14.26
C THR A 30 -16.91 -0.29 -13.09
N THR A 31 -16.41 0.04 -11.90
CA THR A 31 -17.29 0.44 -10.79
C THR A 31 -18.03 1.71 -11.19
N SER A 32 -19.36 1.66 -11.18
CA SER A 32 -20.23 2.73 -11.69
C SER A 32 -20.61 3.71 -10.59
N LYS A 33 -20.61 5.02 -10.90
CA LYS A 33 -21.34 6.02 -10.11
C LYS A 33 -22.84 5.79 -10.31
N LYS A 34 -23.63 5.57 -9.25
CA LYS A 34 -25.09 5.72 -9.36
C LYS A 34 -25.37 7.20 -9.62
N ARG A 35 -26.34 7.49 -10.49
CA ARG A 35 -26.75 8.88 -10.77
C ARG A 35 -27.56 9.41 -9.58
N ASN A 36 -27.06 10.48 -8.97
CA ASN A 36 -27.81 11.54 -8.28
C ASN A 36 -28.56 11.20 -6.96
N ALA A 37 -28.23 10.11 -6.24
CA ALA A 37 -28.88 9.81 -4.95
C ALA A 37 -27.92 9.58 -3.76
N ASP A 38 -26.60 9.45 -3.98
CA ASP A 38 -25.65 8.91 -2.99
C ASP A 38 -24.51 9.90 -2.64
N ASP A 39 -24.66 11.19 -2.92
CA ASP A 39 -23.62 12.21 -2.63
C ASP A 39 -23.45 12.46 -1.10
N ASP A 40 -24.44 12.07 -0.28
CA ASP A 40 -24.41 12.18 1.19
C ASP A 40 -24.00 10.87 1.91
N GLU A 41 -23.86 9.75 1.20
CA GLU A 41 -23.45 8.48 1.81
C GLU A 41 -21.93 8.48 2.06
N GLU A 42 -21.52 8.00 3.24
CA GLU A 42 -20.11 7.90 3.65
C GLU A 42 -19.27 7.04 2.69
N ILE A 43 -18.01 7.41 2.48
CA ILE A 43 -17.04 6.62 1.70
C ILE A 43 -16.70 5.38 2.51
N SER A 44 -16.82 4.18 1.94
CA SER A 44 -16.37 2.96 2.64
C SER A 44 -14.95 2.56 2.22
N VAL A 45 -14.22 1.92 3.14
CA VAL A 45 -12.90 1.32 2.86
C VAL A 45 -13.02 -0.20 2.87
N PHE A 46 -12.50 -0.86 1.84
CA PHE A 46 -12.39 -2.30 1.77
C PHE A 46 -10.98 -2.72 1.39
N ALA A 47 -10.50 -3.85 1.90
CA ALA A 47 -9.31 -4.51 1.38
C ALA A 47 -9.67 -5.67 0.47
N LEU A 48 -8.93 -5.79 -0.63
CA LEU A 48 -9.10 -6.79 -1.67
C LEU A 48 -7.79 -7.56 -1.84
N ASP A 49 -7.91 -8.88 -1.88
CA ASP A 49 -6.80 -9.77 -2.27
C ASP A 49 -7.34 -10.96 -3.07
N CYS A 50 -6.57 -11.39 -4.07
CA CYS A 50 -6.91 -12.47 -4.97
C CYS A 50 -5.80 -13.54 -5.01
N GLU A 51 -6.22 -14.79 -5.01
CA GLU A 51 -5.34 -15.91 -5.33
C GLU A 51 -5.52 -16.31 -6.79
N MET A 52 -4.40 -16.42 -7.50
CA MET A 52 -4.35 -16.79 -8.91
C MET A 52 -3.68 -18.15 -9.13
N VAL A 53 -4.18 -18.86 -10.13
CA VAL A 53 -3.57 -20.11 -10.62
C VAL A 53 -3.09 -19.94 -12.05
N ARG A 54 -2.06 -20.72 -12.41
CA ARG A 54 -1.52 -20.71 -13.76
C ARG A 54 -2.31 -21.67 -14.64
N THR A 55 -2.86 -21.15 -15.73
CA THR A 55 -3.54 -21.93 -16.77
C THR A 55 -2.70 -22.00 -18.03
N ARG A 56 -3.15 -22.79 -19.03
CA ARG A 56 -2.49 -22.85 -20.36
C ARG A 56 -2.40 -21.50 -21.07
N LYS A 57 -3.23 -20.53 -20.71
CA LYS A 57 -3.30 -19.23 -21.40
C LYS A 57 -2.63 -18.11 -20.61
N ARG A 58 -2.90 -18.05 -19.30
CA ARG A 58 -2.49 -16.95 -18.42
C ARG A 58 -2.69 -17.31 -16.95
N GLN A 59 -2.33 -16.40 -16.06
CA GLN A 59 -2.82 -16.40 -14.68
C GLN A 59 -4.33 -16.13 -14.68
N GLU A 60 -5.11 -16.93 -13.96
CA GLU A 60 -6.55 -16.77 -13.80
C GLU A 60 -6.92 -16.79 -12.31
N LEU A 61 -7.93 -15.99 -11.95
CA LEU A 61 -8.47 -15.91 -10.60
C LEU A 61 -8.98 -17.27 -10.12
N ALA A 62 -8.66 -17.62 -8.87
CA ALA A 62 -9.09 -18.85 -8.22
C ALA A 62 -9.70 -18.63 -6.83
N ARG A 63 -9.38 -17.54 -6.15
CA ARG A 63 -10.08 -17.07 -4.95
C ARG A 63 -10.05 -15.54 -4.90
N VAL A 64 -11.10 -14.93 -4.38
CA VAL A 64 -11.14 -13.50 -4.07
C VAL A 64 -11.66 -13.31 -2.66
N SER A 65 -11.01 -12.44 -1.89
CA SER A 65 -11.46 -12.04 -0.57
C SER A 65 -11.60 -10.52 -0.50
N LEU A 66 -12.71 -10.06 0.09
CA LEU A 66 -13.01 -8.67 0.37
C LEU A 66 -13.28 -8.52 1.87
N VAL A 67 -12.59 -7.61 2.51
CA VAL A 67 -12.66 -7.35 3.95
C VAL A 67 -13.00 -5.88 4.18
N ASN A 68 -13.85 -5.56 5.15
CA ASN A 68 -14.19 -4.16 5.49
C ASN A 68 -13.15 -3.50 6.41
N GLU A 69 -13.38 -2.24 6.79
CA GLU A 69 -12.49 -1.49 7.68
C GLU A 69 -12.32 -2.09 9.08
N ASP A 70 -13.33 -2.84 9.56
CA ASP A 70 -13.34 -3.54 10.84
C ASP A 70 -12.67 -4.93 10.78
N GLU A 71 -12.01 -5.25 9.66
CA GLU A 71 -11.37 -6.54 9.40
C GLU A 71 -12.33 -7.75 9.27
N GLU A 72 -13.63 -7.47 9.07
CA GLU A 72 -14.65 -8.48 8.85
C GLU A 72 -14.71 -8.92 7.38
N VAL A 73 -14.93 -10.22 7.17
CA VAL A 73 -14.99 -10.80 5.82
C VAL A 73 -16.35 -10.48 5.19
N VAL A 74 -16.34 -9.72 4.11
CA VAL A 74 -17.53 -9.34 3.33
C VAL A 74 -17.75 -10.34 2.19
N VAL A 75 -16.67 -10.71 1.51
CA VAL A 75 -16.67 -11.73 0.44
C VAL A 75 -15.47 -12.64 0.67
N ASP A 76 -15.68 -13.95 0.59
CA ASP A 76 -14.60 -14.92 0.42
C ASP A 76 -15.10 -16.04 -0.49
N MET A 77 -14.59 -16.09 -1.72
CA MET A 77 -15.17 -16.88 -2.78
C MET A 77 -14.08 -17.58 -3.59
N PHE A 78 -14.17 -18.90 -3.71
CA PHE A 78 -13.45 -19.65 -4.74
C PHE A 78 -14.09 -19.42 -6.11
N VAL A 79 -13.24 -19.28 -7.12
CA VAL A 79 -13.60 -19.01 -8.51
C VAL A 79 -13.03 -20.11 -9.39
N LYS A 80 -13.85 -20.66 -10.28
CA LYS A 80 -13.42 -21.67 -11.24
C LYS A 80 -12.70 -20.99 -12.42
N PRO A 81 -11.41 -21.30 -12.64
CA PRO A 81 -10.69 -20.84 -13.82
C PRO A 81 -11.39 -21.36 -15.09
N ARG A 82 -11.49 -20.50 -16.10
CA ARG A 82 -12.13 -20.84 -17.38
C ARG A 82 -11.27 -21.82 -18.18
N SER A 83 -9.95 -21.63 -18.12
CA SER A 83 -9.00 -22.50 -18.81
C SER A 83 -8.52 -23.62 -17.88
N LYS A 84 -8.09 -24.74 -18.46
CA LYS A 84 -7.50 -25.85 -17.69
C LYS A 84 -6.27 -25.35 -16.92
N VAL A 85 -6.31 -25.53 -15.59
CA VAL A 85 -5.20 -25.26 -14.67
C VAL A 85 -4.06 -26.22 -15.01
N ILE A 86 -2.85 -25.67 -15.12
CA ILE A 86 -1.62 -26.46 -15.29
C ILE A 86 -0.77 -26.46 -14.03
N ASP A 87 -0.96 -25.47 -13.17
CA ASP A 87 -0.25 -25.34 -11.90
C ASP A 87 -1.07 -24.44 -10.97
N TYR A 88 -1.41 -24.97 -9.81
CA TYR A 88 -2.20 -24.26 -8.80
C TYR A 88 -1.38 -23.23 -8.04
N GLN A 89 -0.05 -23.28 -8.12
CA GLN A 89 0.85 -22.40 -7.35
C GLN A 89 0.57 -22.48 -5.85
N THR A 90 0.16 -23.64 -5.33
CA THR A 90 -0.38 -23.81 -3.96
C THR A 90 0.52 -23.18 -2.88
N LYS A 91 1.85 -23.25 -3.04
CA LYS A 91 2.81 -22.60 -2.13
C LYS A 91 2.57 -21.09 -1.97
N TYR A 92 2.13 -20.42 -3.02
CA TYR A 92 1.89 -18.98 -3.06
C TYR A 92 0.41 -18.63 -3.03
N SER A 93 -0.49 -19.56 -3.40
CA SER A 93 -1.91 -19.26 -3.57
C SER A 93 -2.84 -19.90 -2.54
N GLY A 94 -2.37 -20.91 -1.81
CA GLY A 94 -3.23 -21.75 -0.98
C GLY A 94 -4.20 -22.65 -1.76
N ILE A 95 -4.31 -22.50 -3.08
CA ILE A 95 -5.30 -23.20 -3.90
C ILE A 95 -4.86 -24.62 -4.20
N THR A 96 -5.80 -25.56 -4.10
CA THR A 96 -5.63 -26.96 -4.50
C THR A 96 -6.73 -27.36 -5.47
N ALA A 97 -6.54 -28.49 -6.17
CA ALA A 97 -7.58 -29.03 -7.05
C ALA A 97 -8.87 -29.34 -6.30
N GLN A 98 -8.74 -29.82 -5.06
CA GLN A 98 -9.85 -30.18 -4.18
C GLN A 98 -10.67 -28.95 -3.77
N LEU A 99 -10.03 -27.81 -3.51
CA LEU A 99 -10.74 -26.56 -3.17
C LEU A 99 -11.57 -26.02 -4.34
N LEU A 100 -11.14 -26.28 -5.58
CA LEU A 100 -11.89 -25.88 -6.77
C LEU A 100 -12.87 -26.95 -7.27
N ASP A 101 -12.88 -28.13 -6.66
CA ASP A 101 -13.80 -29.19 -7.05
C ASP A 101 -15.23 -28.81 -6.67
N GLY A 102 -16.17 -29.02 -7.60
CA GLY A 102 -17.57 -28.58 -7.45
C GLY A 102 -17.79 -27.05 -7.39
N CYS A 103 -16.75 -26.22 -7.44
CA CYS A 103 -16.88 -24.76 -7.52
C CYS A 103 -17.55 -24.36 -8.84
N ASN A 104 -18.64 -23.60 -8.76
CA ASN A 104 -19.40 -23.15 -9.93
C ASN A 104 -19.35 -21.64 -10.16
N ASN A 105 -18.73 -20.88 -9.26
CA ASN A 105 -18.57 -19.45 -9.44
C ASN A 105 -17.57 -19.20 -10.55
N ASP A 106 -17.95 -18.40 -11.54
CA ASP A 106 -17.04 -17.93 -12.57
C ASP A 106 -16.55 -16.50 -12.27
N LEU A 107 -15.60 -16.03 -13.09
CA LEU A 107 -15.07 -14.67 -12.99
C LEU A 107 -16.19 -13.62 -13.05
N GLY A 108 -17.23 -13.82 -13.86
CA GLY A 108 -18.35 -12.90 -13.99
C GLY A 108 -19.12 -12.77 -12.68
N THR A 109 -19.38 -13.90 -12.02
CA THR A 109 -20.02 -13.97 -10.70
C THR A 109 -19.18 -13.25 -9.65
N ALA A 110 -17.88 -13.58 -9.56
CA ALA A 110 -16.98 -12.94 -8.62
C ALA A 110 -16.92 -11.40 -8.79
N THR A 111 -16.74 -10.94 -10.03
CA THR A 111 -16.69 -9.50 -10.36
C THR A 111 -18.01 -8.80 -10.01
N LYS A 112 -19.15 -9.44 -10.30
CA LYS A 112 -20.47 -8.91 -9.97
C LYS A 112 -20.68 -8.83 -8.46
N THR A 113 -20.26 -9.85 -7.71
CA THR A 113 -20.35 -9.86 -6.25
C THR A 113 -19.53 -8.73 -5.63
N ILE A 114 -18.26 -8.55 -6.04
CA ILE A 114 -17.45 -7.42 -5.55
C ILE A 114 -18.13 -6.08 -5.83
N ARG A 115 -18.71 -5.89 -7.02
CA ARG A 115 -19.43 -4.66 -7.39
C ARG A 115 -20.75 -4.43 -6.65
N GLN A 116 -21.31 -5.43 -5.98
CA GLN A 116 -22.49 -5.23 -5.12
C GLN A 116 -22.12 -4.51 -3.83
N PHE A 117 -20.87 -4.67 -3.36
CA PHE A 117 -20.37 -4.06 -2.14
C PHE A 117 -19.57 -2.78 -2.43
N VAL A 118 -18.73 -2.80 -3.47
CA VAL A 118 -17.78 -1.72 -3.76
C VAL A 118 -18.34 -0.78 -4.83
N LYS A 119 -18.68 0.45 -4.40
CA LYS A 119 -19.14 1.55 -5.26
C LYS A 119 -17.94 2.33 -5.82
N ALA A 120 -18.18 3.16 -6.83
CA ALA A 120 -17.11 3.93 -7.48
C ALA A 120 -16.40 4.95 -6.58
N LYS A 121 -17.04 5.37 -5.47
CA LYS A 121 -16.48 6.31 -4.50
C LYS A 121 -15.68 5.64 -3.39
N ASP A 122 -15.96 4.38 -3.11
CA ASP A 122 -15.31 3.61 -2.05
C ASP A 122 -13.84 3.43 -2.36
N VAL A 123 -13.05 3.08 -1.35
CA VAL A 123 -11.61 2.89 -1.47
C VAL A 123 -11.28 1.41 -1.39
N LEU A 124 -10.57 0.90 -2.40
CA LEU A 124 -9.97 -0.42 -2.36
C LEU A 124 -8.52 -0.37 -1.91
N VAL A 125 -8.20 -1.11 -0.85
CA VAL A 125 -6.85 -1.26 -0.32
C VAL A 125 -6.34 -2.65 -0.72
N GLY A 126 -5.07 -2.75 -1.11
CA GLY A 126 -4.47 -4.05 -1.42
C GLY A 126 -2.95 -3.95 -1.49
N HIS A 127 -2.30 -5.03 -1.87
CA HIS A 127 -0.84 -5.08 -2.02
C HIS A 127 -0.47 -5.48 -3.44
N ASP A 128 0.13 -4.55 -4.21
CA ASP A 128 0.25 -4.69 -5.67
C ASP A 128 -1.10 -4.96 -6.36
N ILE A 129 -2.12 -4.24 -5.86
CA ILE A 129 -3.56 -4.43 -6.14
C ILE A 129 -3.94 -4.42 -7.63
N LEU A 130 -3.08 -3.88 -8.50
CA LEU A 130 -3.35 -3.90 -9.94
C LEU A 130 -3.43 -5.33 -10.50
N ASN A 131 -2.70 -6.28 -9.92
CA ASN A 131 -2.76 -7.67 -10.34
C ASN A 131 -4.13 -8.28 -10.01
N ASP A 132 -4.66 -7.99 -8.84
CA ASP A 132 -5.99 -8.41 -8.37
C ASP A 132 -7.09 -7.82 -9.25
N LEU A 133 -7.03 -6.51 -9.51
CA LEU A 133 -7.97 -5.82 -10.39
C LEU A 133 -7.95 -6.38 -11.81
N LYS A 134 -6.77 -6.74 -12.33
CA LYS A 134 -6.64 -7.42 -13.63
C LYS A 134 -7.21 -8.84 -13.62
N ALA A 135 -6.97 -9.59 -12.56
CA ALA A 135 -7.51 -10.94 -12.39
C ALA A 135 -9.04 -10.92 -12.33
N LEU A 136 -9.61 -9.93 -11.64
CA LEU A 136 -11.05 -9.66 -11.55
C LEU A 136 -11.64 -8.95 -12.76
N ARG A 137 -10.84 -8.52 -13.74
CA ARG A 137 -11.33 -7.69 -14.86
C ARG A 137 -12.13 -6.47 -14.35
N LEU A 138 -11.63 -5.81 -13.30
CA LEU A 138 -12.30 -4.70 -12.62
C LEU A 138 -11.48 -3.41 -12.77
N ASN A 139 -12.10 -2.37 -13.32
CA ASN A 139 -11.59 -1.01 -13.30
C ASN A 139 -12.17 -0.27 -12.08
N HIS A 140 -11.31 0.07 -11.13
CA HIS A 140 -11.63 0.88 -9.96
C HIS A 140 -10.54 1.91 -9.72
N SER A 141 -10.91 3.19 -9.60
CA SER A 141 -9.94 4.30 -9.59
C SER A 141 -9.43 4.64 -8.19
N ASN A 142 -10.26 4.44 -7.17
CA ASN A 142 -9.98 4.83 -5.79
C ASN A 142 -9.26 3.69 -5.07
N CYS A 143 -8.00 3.47 -5.41
CA CYS A 143 -7.21 2.40 -4.81
C CYS A 143 -6.04 2.93 -3.99
N ILE A 144 -5.76 2.26 -2.87
CA ILE A 144 -4.56 2.45 -2.05
C ILE A 144 -3.74 1.16 -2.11
N ASP A 145 -2.51 1.29 -2.61
CA ASP A 145 -1.59 0.17 -2.76
C ASP A 145 -0.55 0.21 -1.64
N THR A 146 -0.64 -0.74 -0.71
CA THR A 146 0.26 -0.84 0.43
C THR A 146 1.72 -1.07 -0.01
N SER A 147 1.95 -1.61 -1.21
CA SER A 147 3.31 -1.74 -1.76
C SER A 147 3.94 -0.38 -2.14
N LYS A 148 3.12 0.68 -2.26
CA LYS A 148 3.53 2.02 -2.72
C LYS A 148 3.50 3.10 -1.66
N ILE A 149 2.66 2.96 -0.62
CA ILE A 149 2.53 3.97 0.45
C ILE A 149 3.58 3.81 1.57
N PHE A 150 4.39 2.75 1.50
CA PHE A 150 5.51 2.50 2.41
C PHE A 150 6.84 2.62 1.65
N PRO A 151 7.90 3.14 2.29
CA PRO A 151 9.19 3.28 1.65
C PRO A 151 9.98 1.98 1.77
N HIS A 152 10.90 1.75 0.84
CA HIS A 152 11.93 0.74 1.02
C HIS A 152 13.32 1.33 0.77
N THR A 153 14.25 1.10 1.70
CA THR A 153 15.63 1.63 1.62
C THR A 153 16.61 0.76 0.83
N ASN A 154 16.30 -0.52 0.57
CA ASN A 154 17.29 -1.53 0.15
C ASN A 154 16.83 -2.32 -1.10
N LEU A 155 15.96 -1.74 -1.90
CA LEU A 155 15.44 -2.35 -3.12
C LEU A 155 15.91 -1.57 -4.35
N ASN A 156 16.02 -2.26 -5.48
CA ASN A 156 16.40 -1.59 -6.73
C ASN A 156 15.32 -0.59 -7.12
N VAL A 157 15.69 0.37 -7.97
CA VAL A 157 14.72 1.30 -8.55
C VAL A 157 13.63 0.51 -9.28
N GLY A 158 12.40 0.59 -8.78
CA GLY A 158 11.23 -0.09 -9.34
C GLY A 158 10.71 -1.28 -8.52
N ASP A 159 11.49 -1.81 -7.59
CA ASP A 159 11.07 -2.91 -6.72
C ASP A 159 10.22 -2.40 -5.54
N THR A 160 9.20 -3.16 -5.13
CA THR A 160 8.33 -2.85 -3.99
C THR A 160 8.56 -3.83 -2.81
N PRO A 161 8.39 -3.39 -1.55
CA PRO A 161 8.45 -4.28 -0.40
C PRO A 161 7.33 -5.33 -0.46
N SER A 162 7.62 -6.57 -0.06
CA SER A 162 6.57 -7.60 0.06
C SER A 162 5.66 -7.32 1.26
N LEU A 163 4.39 -7.75 1.17
CA LEU A 163 3.42 -7.64 2.26
C LEU A 163 3.96 -8.25 3.56
N LYS A 164 4.59 -9.43 3.48
CA LYS A 164 5.26 -10.09 4.60
C LYS A 164 6.33 -9.23 5.26
N SER A 165 7.15 -8.54 4.47
CA SER A 165 8.19 -7.64 5.01
C SER A 165 7.58 -6.41 5.71
N LEU A 166 6.50 -5.85 5.15
CA LEU A 166 5.77 -4.73 5.75
C LEU A 166 5.09 -5.13 7.05
N ALA A 167 4.38 -6.27 7.06
CA ALA A 167 3.74 -6.81 8.26
C ALA A 167 4.76 -7.05 9.38
N SER A 168 5.92 -7.61 9.06
CA SER A 168 6.99 -7.82 10.03
C SER A 168 7.57 -6.51 10.56
N LYS A 169 7.83 -5.54 9.68
CA LYS A 169 8.43 -4.24 10.05
C LYS A 169 7.48 -3.40 10.90
N TYR A 170 6.24 -3.20 10.44
CA TYR A 170 5.32 -2.20 11.00
C TYR A 170 4.32 -2.79 11.99
N LEU A 171 3.80 -3.99 11.72
CA LEU A 171 2.81 -4.66 12.57
C LEU A 171 3.45 -5.63 13.57
N LYS A 172 4.76 -5.91 13.45
CA LYS A 172 5.49 -6.89 14.25
C LYS A 172 4.87 -8.30 14.19
N ARG A 173 4.26 -8.65 13.06
CA ARG A 173 3.59 -9.93 12.82
C ARG A 173 4.28 -10.71 11.71
N GLN A 174 4.30 -12.04 11.84
CA GLN A 174 4.63 -12.95 10.75
C GLN A 174 3.33 -13.43 10.12
N ILE A 175 3.20 -13.24 8.81
CA ILE A 175 2.08 -13.72 7.98
C ILE A 175 2.62 -14.73 6.97
N GLN A 176 1.74 -15.42 6.23
CA GLN A 176 2.14 -16.35 5.16
C GLN A 176 3.18 -17.36 5.66
N SER A 177 2.93 -17.90 6.86
CA SER A 177 3.84 -18.83 7.54
C SER A 177 3.36 -20.28 7.46
N ALA A 178 2.13 -20.50 7.00
CA ALA A 178 1.58 -21.82 6.80
C ALA A 178 2.23 -22.53 5.60
N SER A 179 2.42 -23.84 5.71
CA SER A 179 2.90 -24.68 4.60
C SER A 179 1.83 -24.90 3.51
N SER A 180 0.56 -24.60 3.82
CA SER A 180 -0.57 -24.74 2.91
C SER A 180 -0.62 -23.69 1.80
N GLY A 181 0.17 -22.62 1.90
CA GLY A 181 0.13 -21.47 0.98
C GLY A 181 -0.34 -20.20 1.66
N HIS A 182 -0.56 -19.15 0.86
CA HIS A 182 -1.12 -17.89 1.33
C HIS A 182 -2.64 -18.01 1.54
N ASP A 183 -3.19 -17.08 2.31
CA ASP A 183 -4.62 -16.95 2.55
C ASP A 183 -5.03 -15.50 2.26
N SER A 184 -5.82 -15.32 1.22
CA SER A 184 -6.26 -14.00 0.77
C SER A 184 -7.03 -13.19 1.82
N VAL A 185 -7.66 -13.85 2.80
CA VAL A 185 -8.29 -13.13 3.94
C VAL A 185 -7.24 -12.57 4.89
N GLU A 186 -6.21 -13.35 5.26
CA GLU A 186 -5.05 -12.87 6.03
C GLU A 186 -4.37 -11.68 5.34
N ASP A 187 -4.15 -11.78 4.03
CA ASP A 187 -3.45 -10.75 3.26
C ASP A 187 -4.28 -9.47 3.12
N ALA A 188 -5.59 -9.58 2.83
CA ALA A 188 -6.51 -8.44 2.83
C ALA A 188 -6.60 -7.73 4.19
N ARG A 189 -6.73 -8.49 5.29
CA ARG A 189 -6.71 -7.92 6.66
C ARG A 189 -5.40 -7.20 6.97
N THR A 190 -4.28 -7.79 6.54
CA THR A 190 -2.98 -7.17 6.72
C THR A 190 -2.89 -5.83 5.99
N CYS A 191 -3.52 -5.70 4.83
CA CYS A 191 -3.58 -4.43 4.10
C CYS A 191 -4.35 -3.34 4.86
N ILE A 192 -5.50 -3.66 5.48
CA ILE A 192 -6.24 -2.73 6.36
C ILE A 192 -5.38 -2.29 7.54
N GLN A 193 -4.73 -3.24 8.21
CA GLN A 193 -3.91 -2.94 9.39
C GLN A 193 -2.69 -2.08 9.04
N LEU A 194 -2.06 -2.32 7.89
CA LEU A 194 -0.99 -1.46 7.38
C LEU A 194 -1.49 -0.06 7.06
N LEU A 195 -2.67 0.09 6.43
CA LEU A 195 -3.29 1.40 6.21
C LEU A 195 -3.53 2.11 7.54
N ASN A 196 -4.18 1.46 8.52
CA ASN A 196 -4.45 2.04 9.83
C ASN A 196 -3.16 2.47 10.55
N TRP A 197 -2.10 1.65 10.47
CA TRP A 197 -0.78 2.02 10.98
C TRP A 197 -0.24 3.28 10.30
N ARG A 198 -0.37 3.38 8.97
CA ARG A 198 0.10 4.52 8.16
C ARG A 198 -0.65 5.79 8.53
N LEU A 199 -1.97 5.72 8.68
CA LEU A 199 -2.83 6.85 9.06
C LEU A 199 -2.50 7.34 10.49
N GLU A 200 -2.38 6.43 11.45
CA GLU A 200 -1.98 6.74 12.83
C GLU A 200 -0.57 7.35 12.90
N PHE A 201 0.33 6.90 12.02
CA PHE A 201 1.65 7.49 11.88
C PHE A 201 1.57 8.93 11.35
N GLU A 202 0.91 9.16 10.22
CA GLU A 202 0.72 10.50 9.61
C GLU A 202 0.08 11.48 10.60
N ARG A 203 -0.97 11.04 11.30
CA ARG A 203 -1.68 11.81 12.32
C ARG A 203 -0.77 12.28 13.46
N ARG A 204 0.21 11.48 13.87
CA ARG A 204 1.14 11.83 14.95
C ARG A 204 2.25 12.75 14.44
N ILE A 205 2.84 12.44 13.29
CA ILE A 205 3.95 13.24 12.75
C ILE A 205 3.48 14.63 12.31
N SER A 206 2.24 14.78 11.84
CA SER A 206 1.64 16.10 11.53
C SER A 206 1.54 17.00 12.77
N LYS A 207 1.54 16.41 13.97
CA LYS A 207 1.58 17.11 15.27
C LYS A 207 2.99 17.20 15.86
N GLY A 208 4.02 16.72 15.17
CA GLY A 208 5.38 16.64 15.68
C GLY A 208 5.57 15.60 16.79
N ILE A 209 4.66 14.62 16.88
CA ILE A 209 4.68 13.58 17.91
C ILE A 209 5.42 12.36 17.38
N TYR A 210 6.61 12.13 17.93
CA TYR A 210 7.48 11.02 17.59
C TYR A 210 7.85 10.20 18.83
N LYS A 211 7.84 8.87 18.70
CA LYS A 211 8.25 7.93 19.74
C LYS A 211 9.76 7.95 19.97
N ASN A 212 10.54 8.07 18.90
CA ASN A 212 12.00 8.10 18.93
C ASN A 212 12.57 8.69 17.63
N VAL A 213 13.90 8.82 17.56
CA VAL A 213 14.61 9.36 16.39
C VAL A 213 14.45 8.49 15.14
N GLU A 214 14.30 7.16 15.29
CA GLU A 214 14.10 6.26 14.15
C GLU A 214 12.76 6.50 13.45
N GLU A 215 11.73 6.84 14.22
CA GLU A 215 10.43 7.24 13.67
C GLU A 215 10.50 8.54 12.87
N ALA A 216 11.32 9.50 13.32
CA ALA A 216 11.56 10.74 12.59
C ALA A 216 12.35 10.49 11.29
N LYS A 217 13.32 9.57 11.29
CA LYS A 217 14.01 9.13 10.06
C LYS A 217 13.05 8.49 9.09
N GLU A 218 12.11 7.66 9.57
CA GLU A 218 11.08 7.05 8.74
C GLU A 218 10.16 8.12 8.12
N ALA A 219 9.77 9.16 8.86
CA ALA A 219 8.98 10.28 8.33
C ALA A 219 9.73 11.02 7.21
N VAL A 220 11.02 11.29 7.41
CA VAL A 220 11.88 11.90 6.37
C VAL A 220 11.99 11.00 5.15
N LEU A 221 12.17 9.69 5.36
CA LEU A 221 12.24 8.70 4.27
C LEU A 221 10.95 8.69 3.44
N LEU A 222 9.81 8.71 4.11
CA LEU A 222 8.49 8.73 3.50
C LEU A 222 8.31 9.99 2.65
N ALA A 223 8.53 11.17 3.23
CA ALA A 223 8.44 12.43 2.50
C ALA A 223 9.38 12.45 1.28
N ALA A 224 10.65 12.06 1.47
CA ALA A 224 11.66 12.05 0.41
C ALA A 224 11.35 11.08 -0.75
N LYS A 225 10.75 9.92 -0.47
CA LYS A 225 10.52 8.89 -1.50
C LYS A 225 9.15 8.98 -2.16
N ILE A 226 8.17 9.56 -1.48
CA ILE A 226 6.78 9.59 -1.93
C ILE A 226 6.39 10.95 -2.52
N GLU A 227 6.85 12.07 -1.94
CA GLU A 227 6.42 13.41 -2.36
C GLU A 227 7.03 13.82 -3.72
N PRO A 228 6.21 14.10 -4.74
CA PRO A 228 6.70 14.57 -6.04
C PRO A 228 7.46 15.89 -5.89
N GLY A 229 8.68 15.94 -6.42
CA GLY A 229 9.46 17.18 -6.51
C GLY A 229 10.23 17.57 -5.23
N LEU A 230 10.15 16.76 -4.16
CA LEU A 230 11.01 16.95 -2.99
C LEU A 230 12.45 16.53 -3.31
N ASN A 231 13.21 17.43 -3.93
CA ASN A 231 14.60 17.20 -4.27
C ASN A 231 15.47 17.72 -3.11
N LEU A 232 15.92 16.83 -2.23
CA LEU A 232 16.78 17.15 -1.07
C LEU A 232 18.23 17.35 -1.53
N THR A 233 18.45 18.39 -2.33
CA THR A 233 19.76 18.69 -2.95
C THR A 233 20.66 19.55 -2.08
N ASN A 234 20.09 20.25 -1.09
CA ASN A 234 20.83 21.09 -0.16
C ASN A 234 20.23 21.07 1.25
N ALA A 235 20.99 21.62 2.19
CA ALA A 235 20.65 21.56 3.61
C ALA A 235 19.50 22.49 3.99
N ALA A 236 19.32 23.62 3.30
CA ALA A 236 18.16 24.49 3.52
C ALA A 236 16.84 23.77 3.17
N GLN A 237 16.84 23.00 2.07
CA GLN A 237 15.70 22.15 1.71
C GLN A 237 15.47 21.04 2.75
N PHE A 238 16.53 20.40 3.23
CA PHE A 238 16.43 19.38 4.27
C PHE A 238 15.90 19.96 5.59
N ARG A 239 16.42 21.11 6.02
CA ARG A 239 15.97 21.81 7.22
C ARG A 239 14.50 22.21 7.11
N ARG A 240 14.09 22.75 5.96
CA ARG A 240 12.68 23.06 5.69
C ARG A 240 11.79 21.82 5.80
N LEU A 241 12.25 20.67 5.29
CA LEU A 241 11.54 19.40 5.47
C LEU A 241 11.42 19.03 6.96
N LEU A 242 12.52 19.10 7.73
CA LEU A 242 12.48 18.81 9.17
C LEU A 242 11.54 19.76 9.93
N GLU A 243 11.50 21.04 9.55
CA GLU A 243 10.58 22.04 10.09
C GLU A 243 9.12 21.71 9.74
N THR A 244 8.83 21.36 8.48
CA THR A 244 7.49 20.90 8.04
C THR A 244 7.04 19.66 8.82
N LEU A 245 7.96 18.71 9.01
CA LEU A 245 7.73 17.50 9.82
C LEU A 245 7.75 17.79 11.33
N LYS A 246 8.02 19.01 11.77
CA LYS A 246 8.08 19.40 13.19
C LYS A 246 9.04 18.50 14.00
N VAL A 247 10.17 18.13 13.39
CA VAL A 247 11.20 17.30 14.03
C VAL A 247 11.89 18.09 15.13
N LYS A 248 12.19 17.44 16.26
CA LYS A 248 12.91 18.07 17.38
C LYS A 248 14.32 18.50 16.94
N LEU A 249 14.70 19.73 17.28
CA LEU A 249 16.05 20.28 17.02
C LEU A 249 17.17 19.34 17.50
N SER A 250 16.99 18.69 18.65
CA SER A 250 17.97 17.76 19.22
C SER A 250 18.23 16.50 18.38
N TRP A 251 17.38 16.20 17.40
CA TRP A 251 17.51 15.05 16.51
C TRP A 251 18.00 15.41 15.11
N GLU A 252 17.97 16.68 14.71
CA GLU A 252 18.28 17.09 13.33
C GLU A 252 19.64 16.59 12.85
N THR A 253 20.69 16.75 13.66
CA THR A 253 22.04 16.31 13.28
C THR A 253 22.12 14.79 13.07
N ASN A 254 21.40 14.00 13.87
CA ASN A 254 21.38 12.54 13.72
C ASN A 254 20.66 12.15 12.42
N ILE A 255 19.51 12.76 12.18
CA ILE A 255 18.68 12.50 11.00
C ILE A 255 19.39 12.97 9.73
N TYR A 256 20.05 14.12 9.77
CA TYR A 256 20.87 14.67 8.68
C TYR A 256 22.01 13.72 8.28
N ASN A 257 22.81 13.27 9.26
CA ASN A 257 23.91 12.33 8.98
C ASN A 257 23.40 10.99 8.44
N TRP A 258 22.28 10.50 8.97
CA TRP A 258 21.67 9.28 8.46
C TRP A 258 21.15 9.43 7.02
N ALA A 259 20.51 10.56 6.72
CA ALA A 259 19.93 10.86 5.41
C ALA A 259 21.01 11.10 4.35
N SER A 260 22.10 11.78 4.70
CA SER A 260 23.21 12.05 3.78
C SER A 260 23.86 10.77 3.25
N GLU A 261 23.94 9.73 4.07
CA GLU A 261 24.48 8.42 3.69
C GLU A 261 23.52 7.59 2.83
N ARG A 262 22.20 7.84 2.90
CA ARG A 262 21.16 6.89 2.42
C ARG A 262 20.20 7.44 1.38
N LEU A 263 19.98 8.75 1.37
CA LEU A 263 19.03 9.41 0.48
C LEU A 263 19.72 10.19 -0.65
N VAL A 264 21.03 10.44 -0.53
CA VAL A 264 21.76 11.25 -1.49
C VAL A 264 22.87 10.42 -2.12
N GLY A 265 22.83 10.28 -3.45
CA GLY A 265 23.80 9.48 -4.20
C GLY A 265 25.23 10.01 -4.06
N HIS A 266 26.23 9.15 -4.33
CA HIS A 266 27.66 9.37 -4.08
C HIS A 266 28.29 10.69 -4.61
N GLY A 267 27.59 11.49 -5.43
CA GLY A 267 28.06 12.79 -5.93
C GLY A 267 27.78 14.01 -5.04
N SER A 268 26.99 13.90 -3.98
CA SER A 268 26.66 15.02 -3.07
C SER A 268 27.40 14.98 -1.71
N ALA A 269 28.23 13.95 -1.51
CA ALA A 269 28.90 13.66 -0.24
C ALA A 269 29.78 14.81 0.28
N ASP A 270 30.34 15.62 -0.63
CA ASP A 270 31.15 16.80 -0.30
C ASP A 270 30.34 17.95 0.34
N PHE A 271 29.04 18.02 0.06
CA PHE A 271 28.17 19.11 0.52
C PHE A 271 27.72 18.89 1.97
N PHE A 272 27.30 17.66 2.30
CA PHE A 272 26.90 17.31 3.67
C PHE A 272 28.06 17.39 4.67
N ASN A 273 29.31 17.27 4.20
CA ASN A 273 30.51 17.41 5.04
C ASN A 273 30.76 18.85 5.53
N LYS A 274 30.43 19.90 4.75
CA LYS A 274 30.66 21.30 5.16
C LYS A 274 29.68 21.76 6.25
N GLU A 275 28.41 21.34 6.18
CA GLU A 275 27.41 21.66 7.21
C GLU A 275 27.45 20.73 8.42
N ARG A 276 27.96 19.50 8.28
CA ARG A 276 28.28 18.65 9.44
C ARG A 276 29.21 19.37 10.42
N ILE A 277 30.15 20.19 9.93
CA ILE A 277 31.02 21.05 10.76
C ILE A 277 30.22 22.18 11.43
N PHE A 278 29.24 22.77 10.75
CA PHE A 278 28.36 23.80 11.31
C PHE A 278 27.52 23.28 12.47
N TYR A 279 26.86 22.12 12.30
CA TYR A 279 26.08 21.49 13.36
C TYR A 279 26.93 20.94 14.52
N GLN A 280 28.16 20.48 14.24
CA GLN A 280 29.11 20.11 15.28
C GLN A 280 29.54 21.31 16.14
N LYS A 281 29.65 22.52 15.56
CA LYS A 281 29.94 23.76 16.30
C LYS A 281 28.79 24.20 17.20
N ILE A 282 27.53 23.98 16.81
CA ILE A 282 26.37 24.31 17.66
C ILE A 282 26.34 23.45 18.93
N LYS A 283 26.80 22.20 18.88
CA LYS A 283 26.91 21.31 20.06
C LYS A 283 27.98 21.71 21.07
N SER A 284 28.94 22.55 20.68
CA SER A 284 30.05 22.99 21.54
C SER A 284 29.80 24.33 22.26
N THR A 285 28.56 24.83 22.21
CA THR A 285 28.06 26.04 22.86
C THR A 285 26.80 25.70 23.65
#